data_AF-A0A2E9J402-F1
#
_entry.id   AF-A0A2E9J402-F1
#
_cell.length_a   1.000
_cell.length_b   1.000
_cell.length_c   1.000
_cell.angle_alpha   90.00
_cell.angle_beta   90.00
_cell.angle_gamma   90.00
#
_symmetry.space_group_name_H-M   'P 1'
#
loop_
_entity.id
_entity.type
_entity.pdbx_description
1 polymer ?
#
loop_
_entity_poly.entity_id
_entity_poly.type
_entity_poly.pdbx_seq_one_letter_code
_entity_poly.pdbx_strand_id
1 'polypeptide(L)'
;MQNTAERKLKDLLRNNAKEEEVHFNIGEEVLRLNLKTDDMMLWSETLKNIDKPVNILLACESNQNELNSTKLTWVVGAAIRSTKLNNKIEIIDLLKGLAIPNDLAEAVFTHCPGLGTEITWAFYLERHGWLTASPVIDIKQLSK
;
A
#
# COMPACT_ATOMS: atom_id res chain seq x y z
N MET A 1 -4.65 4.01 -24.13
CA MET A 1 -4.09 2.68 -23.82
C MET A 1 -4.05 2.55 -22.32
N GLN A 2 -4.76 1.59 -21.71
CA GLN A 2 -4.58 1.30 -20.28
C GLN A 2 -3.13 0.87 -20.05
N ASN A 3 -2.47 1.45 -19.06
CA ASN A 3 -1.11 1.05 -18.71
C ASN A 3 -1.15 -0.40 -18.18
N THR A 4 -0.11 -1.20 -18.46
CA THR A 4 0.06 -2.58 -17.96
C THR A 4 -0.19 -2.69 -16.46
N ALA A 5 0.18 -1.69 -15.67
CA ALA A 5 -0.07 -1.64 -14.23
C ALA A 5 -1.57 -1.58 -13.89
N GLU A 6 -2.33 -0.72 -14.56
CA GLU A 6 -3.79 -0.60 -14.37
C GLU A 6 -4.51 -1.89 -14.76
N ARG A 7 -4.11 -2.52 -15.88
CA ARG A 7 -4.69 -3.81 -16.28
C ARG A 7 -4.44 -4.88 -15.22
N LYS A 8 -3.21 -4.98 -14.72
CA LYS A 8 -2.86 -5.93 -13.64
C LYS A 8 -3.68 -5.68 -12.37
N LEU A 9 -3.89 -4.41 -11.99
CA LEU A 9 -4.73 -4.07 -10.85
C LEU A 9 -6.21 -4.42 -11.11
N LYS A 10 -6.75 -4.12 -12.30
CA LYS A 10 -8.11 -4.51 -12.68
C LYS A 10 -8.31 -6.02 -12.64
N ASP A 11 -7.34 -6.79 -13.15
CA ASP A 11 -7.38 -8.25 -13.08
C ASP A 11 -7.31 -8.74 -11.62
N LEU A 12 -6.45 -8.14 -10.79
CA LEU A 12 -6.35 -8.46 -9.37
C LEU A 12 -7.69 -8.24 -8.65
N LEU A 13 -8.35 -7.10 -8.88
CA LEU A 13 -9.64 -6.77 -8.27
C LEU A 13 -10.75 -7.70 -8.78
N ARG A 14 -10.83 -7.95 -10.08
CA ARG A 14 -11.85 -8.84 -10.66
C ARG A 14 -11.71 -10.27 -10.14
N ASN A 15 -10.47 -10.77 -10.05
CA ASN A 15 -10.22 -12.16 -9.66
C ASN A 15 -10.48 -12.41 -8.17
N ASN A 16 -10.53 -11.35 -7.35
CA ASN A 16 -10.74 -11.43 -5.91
C ASN A 16 -11.95 -10.59 -5.46
N ALA A 17 -12.94 -10.43 -6.34
CA ALA A 17 -14.10 -9.56 -6.09
C ALA A 17 -15.01 -10.07 -4.94
N LYS A 18 -14.91 -11.35 -4.57
CA LYS A 18 -15.72 -11.94 -3.49
C LYS A 18 -15.01 -11.89 -2.14
N GLU A 19 -13.71 -12.17 -2.14
CA GLU A 19 -12.87 -12.20 -0.94
C GLU A 19 -12.39 -10.80 -0.55
N GLU A 20 -12.26 -9.91 -1.53
CA GLU A 20 -11.76 -8.53 -1.38
C GLU A 20 -10.39 -8.46 -0.69
N GLU A 21 -9.62 -9.54 -0.73
CA GLU A 21 -8.26 -9.61 -0.23
C GLU A 21 -7.46 -10.73 -0.89
N VAL A 22 -6.14 -10.62 -0.84
CA VAL A 22 -5.21 -11.67 -1.29
C VAL A 22 -4.11 -11.83 -0.26
N HIS A 23 -3.78 -13.06 0.10
CA HIS A 23 -2.69 -13.37 1.02
C HIS A 23 -1.53 -14.05 0.30
N PHE A 24 -0.32 -13.56 0.58
CA PHE A 24 0.93 -14.17 0.13
C PHE A 24 1.74 -14.55 1.38
N ASN A 25 2.02 -15.85 1.52
CA ASN A 25 2.87 -16.35 2.59
C ASN A 25 4.35 -16.18 2.19
N ILE A 26 5.11 -15.46 2.99
CA ILE A 26 6.53 -15.15 2.76
C ILE A 26 7.33 -15.67 3.97
N GLY A 27 7.73 -16.94 3.89
CA GLY A 27 8.29 -17.64 5.05
C GLY A 27 7.24 -17.77 6.16
N GLU A 28 7.53 -17.20 7.33
CA GLU A 28 6.60 -17.14 8.48
C GLU A 28 5.73 -15.87 8.50
N GLU A 29 5.98 -14.93 7.59
CA GLU A 29 5.27 -13.65 7.48
C GLU A 29 4.17 -13.71 6.42
N VAL A 30 3.23 -12.76 6.50
CA VAL A 30 2.13 -12.62 5.53
C VAL A 30 2.12 -11.21 4.94
N LEU A 31 2.10 -11.13 3.62
CA LEU A 31 1.69 -9.94 2.88
C LEU A 31 0.20 -10.07 2.53
N ARG A 32 -0.61 -9.16 3.05
CA ARG A 32 -2.02 -9.03 2.70
C ARG A 32 -2.21 -7.89 1.71
N LEU A 33 -2.84 -8.17 0.58
CA LEU A 33 -3.40 -7.13 -0.27
C LEU A 33 -4.84 -6.91 0.14
N ASN A 34 -5.15 -5.72 0.67
CA ASN A 34 -6.51 -5.33 1.00
C ASN A 34 -7.17 -4.70 -0.22
N LEU A 35 -8.24 -5.33 -0.71
CA LEU A 35 -8.96 -4.92 -1.92
C LEU A 35 -10.41 -4.52 -1.60
N LYS A 36 -10.74 -4.34 -0.31
CA LYS A 36 -12.05 -3.89 0.15
C LYS A 36 -12.33 -2.49 -0.37
N THR A 37 -13.49 -2.33 -0.99
CA THR A 37 -13.93 -1.08 -1.61
C THR A 37 -13.90 0.08 -0.62
N ASP A 38 -14.43 -0.12 0.59
CA ASP A 38 -14.52 0.93 1.62
C ASP A 38 -13.15 1.41 2.09
N ASP A 39 -12.19 0.49 2.28
CA ASP A 39 -10.85 0.84 2.70
C ASP A 39 -10.09 1.57 1.59
N MET A 40 -10.23 1.13 0.33
CA MET A 40 -9.64 1.84 -0.81
C MET A 40 -10.21 3.27 -0.95
N MET A 41 -11.51 3.45 -0.69
CA MET A 41 -12.14 4.77 -0.69
C MET A 41 -11.60 5.66 0.44
N LEU A 42 -11.44 5.13 1.66
CA LEU A 42 -10.85 5.86 2.78
C LEU A 42 -9.44 6.36 2.46
N TRP A 43 -8.60 5.51 1.86
CA TRP A 43 -7.28 5.92 1.42
C TRP A 43 -7.33 6.95 0.28
N SER A 44 -8.28 6.80 -0.65
CA SER A 44 -8.47 7.76 -1.75
C SER A 44 -8.86 9.15 -1.23
N GLU A 45 -9.76 9.21 -0.25
CA GLU A 45 -10.14 10.46 0.42
C GLU A 45 -8.96 11.07 1.18
N THR A 46 -8.17 10.24 1.84
CA THR A 46 -6.94 10.68 2.51
C THR A 46 -5.95 11.28 1.52
N LEU A 47 -5.75 10.64 0.37
CA LEU A 47 -4.88 11.13 -0.70
C LEU A 47 -5.36 12.48 -1.27
N LYS A 48 -6.68 12.67 -1.42
CA LYS A 48 -7.27 13.92 -1.92
C LYS A 48 -6.98 15.13 -1.02
N ASN A 49 -6.67 14.90 0.26
CA ASN A 49 -6.33 15.94 1.23
C ASN A 49 -4.81 16.25 1.30
N ILE A 50 -4.00 15.66 0.41
CA ILE A 50 -2.55 15.88 0.37
C ILE A 50 -2.20 16.78 -0.82
N ASP A 51 -1.67 17.98 -0.53
CA ASP A 51 -1.37 19.00 -1.54
C ASP A 51 -0.12 18.72 -2.39
N LYS A 52 0.66 17.70 -2.03
CA LYS A 52 1.93 17.36 -2.70
C LYS A 52 1.78 16.05 -3.50
N PRO A 53 2.50 15.90 -4.62
CA PRO A 53 2.53 14.62 -5.34
C PRO A 53 3.12 13.52 -4.44
N VAL A 54 2.34 12.48 -4.17
CA VAL A 54 2.74 11.31 -3.38
C VAL A 54 2.28 10.04 -4.09
N ASN A 55 3.00 8.94 -3.88
CA ASN A 55 2.63 7.62 -4.41
C ASN A 55 2.71 6.52 -3.35
N ILE A 56 2.99 6.87 -2.10
CA ILE A 56 2.97 5.98 -0.94
C ILE A 56 2.27 6.68 0.22
N LEU A 57 1.31 5.99 0.83
CA LEU A 57 0.72 6.35 2.11
C LEU A 57 1.12 5.31 3.17
N LEU A 58 1.27 5.74 4.41
CA LEU A 58 1.74 4.91 5.52
C LEU A 58 0.91 5.21 6.76
N ALA A 59 0.42 4.17 7.43
CA ALA A 59 -0.10 4.30 8.79
C ALA A 59 1.07 4.12 9.78
N CYS A 60 1.53 5.22 10.37
CA CYS A 60 2.67 5.21 11.28
C CYS A 60 2.26 5.41 12.74
N GLU A 61 3.07 4.93 13.67
CA GLU A 61 2.88 5.19 15.11
C GLU A 61 3.01 6.69 15.45
N SER A 62 3.82 7.45 14.70
CA SER A 62 4.07 8.87 14.96
C SER A 62 4.34 9.67 13.69
N ASN A 63 3.93 10.95 13.69
CA ASN A 63 4.30 11.95 12.68
C ASN A 63 5.39 12.93 13.16
N GLN A 64 5.88 12.80 14.40
CA GLN A 64 6.80 13.76 15.01
C GLN A 64 8.26 13.55 14.59
N ASN A 65 8.61 12.31 14.21
CA ASN A 65 9.99 11.92 13.91
C ASN A 65 10.21 11.76 12.40
N GLU A 66 11.47 11.56 11.99
CA GLU A 66 11.79 11.16 10.62
C GLU A 66 11.09 9.85 10.23
N LEU A 67 10.87 9.63 8.94
CA LEU A 67 10.09 8.46 8.48
C LEU A 67 10.77 7.12 8.80
N ASN A 68 12.10 7.08 8.73
CA ASN A 68 12.94 5.92 9.09
C ASN A 68 13.04 5.65 10.60
N SER A 69 12.42 6.48 11.45
CA SER A 69 12.49 6.37 12.92
C SER A 69 11.13 6.13 13.56
N THR A 70 10.08 5.94 12.74
CA THR A 70 8.77 5.44 13.17
C THR A 70 8.58 4.00 12.69
N LYS A 71 7.57 3.32 13.22
CA LYS A 71 7.11 2.03 12.71
C LYS A 71 5.76 2.17 12.03
N LEU A 72 5.42 1.17 11.22
CA LEU A 72 4.05 0.97 10.77
C LEU A 72 3.17 0.49 11.92
N THR A 73 1.90 0.85 11.88
CA THR A 73 0.88 0.40 12.82
C THR A 73 -0.46 0.23 12.10
N TRP A 74 -1.51 -0.14 12.83
CA TRP A 74 -2.85 -0.25 12.26
C TRP A 74 -3.48 1.13 12.00
N VAL A 75 -4.40 1.20 11.04
CA VAL A 75 -4.93 2.48 10.53
C VAL A 75 -5.64 3.32 11.60
N VAL A 76 -6.43 2.69 12.47
CA VAL A 76 -7.22 3.39 13.50
C VAL A 76 -6.32 4.08 14.52
N GLY A 77 -6.33 5.42 14.50
CA GLY A 77 -5.50 6.24 15.41
C GLY A 77 -4.05 6.42 14.95
N ALA A 78 -3.68 5.89 13.78
CA ALA A 78 -2.35 6.10 13.22
C ALA A 78 -2.12 7.54 12.80
N ALA A 79 -0.86 7.93 12.85
CA ALA A 79 -0.36 9.08 12.12
C ALA A 79 -0.24 8.72 10.64
N ILE A 80 -1.13 9.23 9.80
CA ILE A 80 -1.03 9.01 8.36
C ILE A 80 0.08 9.88 7.79
N ARG A 81 1.07 9.23 7.17
CA ARG A 81 2.20 9.87 6.51
C ARG A 81 2.18 9.55 5.02
N SER A 82 2.84 10.38 4.24
CA SER A 82 2.92 10.23 2.80
C SER A 82 4.34 10.50 2.32
N THR A 83 4.77 9.75 1.31
CA THR A 83 6.04 10.01 0.64
C THR A 83 5.91 9.78 -0.86
N LYS A 84 6.91 10.24 -1.60
CA LYS A 84 7.02 10.03 -3.03
C LYS A 84 8.30 9.24 -3.30
N LEU A 85 8.12 8.08 -3.90
CA LEU A 85 9.19 7.30 -4.49
C LEU A 85 9.39 7.72 -5.95
N ASN A 86 10.63 7.72 -6.42
CA ASN A 86 10.92 8.00 -7.83
C ASN A 86 10.90 6.73 -8.68
N ASN A 87 11.10 5.58 -8.04
CA ASN A 87 11.03 4.29 -8.68
C ASN A 87 10.65 3.21 -7.67
N LYS A 88 10.31 2.03 -8.20
CA LYS A 88 9.80 0.92 -7.41
C LYS A 88 10.82 0.29 -6.45
N ILE A 89 12.13 0.39 -6.71
CA ILE A 89 13.16 -0.23 -5.85
C ILE A 89 13.23 0.48 -4.49
N GLU A 90 13.00 1.79 -4.45
CA GLU A 90 13.03 2.60 -3.23
C GLU A 90 12.02 2.13 -2.16
N ILE A 91 11.00 1.34 -2.52
CA ILE A 91 10.07 0.77 -1.53
C ILE A 91 10.77 -0.19 -0.57
N ILE A 92 11.76 -0.93 -1.05
CA ILE A 92 12.43 -1.97 -0.26
C ILE A 92 13.17 -1.29 0.89
N ASP A 93 13.93 -0.23 0.58
CA ASP A 93 14.66 0.54 1.58
C ASP A 93 13.72 1.28 2.53
N LEU A 94 12.62 1.83 2.02
CA LEU A 94 11.60 2.48 2.85
C LEU A 94 10.99 1.50 3.88
N LEU A 95 10.53 0.34 3.43
CA LEU A 95 9.90 -0.66 4.31
C LEU A 95 10.90 -1.23 5.32
N LYS A 96 12.14 -1.48 4.91
CA LYS A 96 13.21 -1.91 5.83
C LYS A 96 13.49 -0.86 6.91
N GLY A 97 13.51 0.42 6.54
CA GLY A 97 13.63 1.53 7.49
C GLY A 97 12.47 1.60 8.50
N LEU A 98 11.31 1.06 8.13
CA LEU A 98 10.12 0.94 9.00
C LEU A 98 10.08 -0.39 9.77
N ALA A 99 11.22 -1.10 9.85
CA ALA A 99 11.39 -2.40 10.50
C ALA A 99 10.58 -3.56 9.87
N ILE A 100 10.26 -3.48 8.58
CA ILE A 100 9.67 -4.59 7.83
C ILE A 100 10.78 -5.54 7.34
N PRO A 101 10.61 -6.87 7.48
CA PRO A 101 11.56 -7.86 6.98
C PRO A 101 11.85 -7.69 5.48
N ASN A 102 13.10 -7.94 5.07
CA ASN A 102 13.54 -7.75 3.69
C ASN A 102 12.70 -8.55 2.68
N ASP A 103 12.46 -9.83 2.95
CA ASP A 103 11.69 -10.71 2.06
C ASP A 103 10.25 -10.22 1.88
N LEU A 104 9.66 -9.65 2.94
CA LEU A 104 8.32 -9.08 2.89
C LEU A 104 8.28 -7.76 2.11
N ALA A 105 9.33 -6.95 2.20
CA ALA A 105 9.50 -5.75 1.38
C ALA A 105 9.70 -6.08 -0.12
N GLU A 106 10.45 -7.14 -0.43
CA GLU A 106 10.59 -7.66 -1.80
C GLU A 106 9.27 -8.26 -2.33
N ALA A 107 8.48 -8.89 -1.46
CA ALA A 107 7.14 -9.36 -1.82
C ALA A 107 6.22 -8.20 -2.20
N VAL A 108 6.27 -7.08 -1.47
CA VAL A 108 5.53 -5.85 -1.84
C VAL A 108 5.93 -5.37 -3.23
N PHE A 109 7.24 -5.32 -3.51
CA PHE A 109 7.73 -5.03 -4.85
C PHE A 109 7.06 -5.98 -5.86
N THR A 110 7.06 -7.28 -5.63
CA THR A 110 6.54 -8.25 -6.60
C THR A 110 5.03 -8.15 -6.80
N HIS A 111 4.26 -7.98 -5.72
CA HIS A 111 2.80 -8.19 -5.71
C HIS A 111 1.96 -6.90 -5.78
N CYS A 112 2.57 -5.71 -5.75
CA CYS A 112 1.87 -4.43 -5.91
C CYS A 112 2.08 -3.85 -7.32
N PRO A 113 1.12 -4.00 -8.26
CA PRO A 113 1.20 -3.39 -9.58
C PRO A 113 1.36 -1.86 -9.53
N GLY A 114 2.21 -1.30 -10.41
CA GLY A 114 2.40 0.15 -10.56
C GLY A 114 3.00 0.87 -9.35
N LEU A 115 3.50 0.11 -8.36
CA LEU A 115 4.09 0.65 -7.14
C LEU A 115 5.29 1.57 -7.43
N GLY A 116 5.32 2.72 -6.76
CA GLY A 116 6.39 3.71 -6.92
C GLY A 116 6.37 4.44 -8.27
N THR A 117 5.35 4.19 -9.10
CA THR A 117 5.20 4.79 -10.43
C THR A 117 3.77 5.28 -10.64
N GLU A 118 2.86 4.43 -11.13
CA GLU A 118 1.54 4.86 -11.61
C GLU A 118 0.40 4.67 -10.60
N ILE A 119 0.56 3.74 -9.66
CA ILE A 119 -0.47 3.42 -8.68
C ILE A 119 0.05 3.80 -7.31
N THR A 120 -0.73 4.61 -6.60
CA THR A 120 -0.46 4.92 -5.19
C THR A 120 -0.86 3.73 -4.34
N TRP A 121 -0.02 3.36 -3.37
CA TRP A 121 -0.29 2.28 -2.42
C TRP A 121 -0.21 2.78 -0.99
N ALA A 122 -1.08 2.28 -0.13
CA ALA A 122 -1.05 2.50 1.30
C ALA A 122 -0.52 1.26 2.03
N PHE A 123 0.37 1.44 3.00
CA PHE A 123 0.93 0.37 3.81
C PHE A 123 0.67 0.58 5.30
N TYR A 124 0.34 -0.51 5.99
CA TYR A 124 0.03 -0.52 7.41
C TYR A 124 0.19 -1.94 7.96
N LEU A 125 0.17 -2.09 9.29
CA LEU A 125 0.09 -3.40 9.93
C LEU A 125 -1.34 -3.67 10.37
N GLU A 126 -1.84 -4.88 10.18
CA GLU A 126 -3.08 -5.27 10.86
C GLU A 126 -2.79 -5.79 12.29
N ARG A 127 -3.85 -6.11 13.04
CA ARG A 127 -3.73 -6.48 14.46
C ARG A 127 -2.86 -7.71 14.72
N HIS A 128 -2.72 -8.59 13.73
CA HIS A 128 -1.89 -9.80 13.84
C HIS A 128 -0.44 -9.57 13.38
N GLY A 129 -0.09 -8.33 13.04
CA GLY A 129 1.26 -7.96 12.62
C GLY A 129 1.53 -8.15 11.12
N TRP A 130 0.55 -8.58 10.33
CA TRP A 130 0.74 -8.76 8.89
C TRP A 130 0.90 -7.42 8.19
N LEU A 131 1.87 -7.34 7.28
CA LEU A 131 2.00 -6.20 6.40
C LEU A 131 0.82 -6.20 5.43
N THR A 132 0.06 -5.12 5.47
CA THR A 132 -1.08 -4.92 4.59
C THR A 132 -0.79 -3.80 3.59
N ALA A 133 -1.04 -4.07 2.32
CA ALA A 133 -0.96 -3.11 1.23
C ALA A 133 -2.35 -2.90 0.62
N SER A 134 -2.78 -1.66 0.44
CA SER A 134 -4.05 -1.31 -0.20
C SER A 134 -3.78 -0.39 -1.39
N PRO A 135 -4.28 -0.69 -2.60
CA PRO A 135 -4.18 0.25 -3.69
C PRO A 135 -5.08 1.46 -3.39
N VAL A 136 -4.59 2.65 -3.70
CA VAL A 136 -5.29 3.92 -3.45
C VAL A 136 -5.87 4.41 -4.76
N ILE A 137 -7.10 4.00 -5.02
CA ILE A 137 -7.78 4.25 -6.30
C ILE A 137 -9.19 4.77 -6.04
N ASP A 138 -9.62 5.70 -6.89
CA ASP A 138 -11.05 6.03 -6.96
C ASP A 138 -11.71 4.98 -7.84
N ILE A 139 -12.51 4.09 -7.23
CA ILE A 139 -13.09 2.92 -7.91
C ILE A 139 -13.99 3.34 -9.08
N LYS A 140 -14.51 4.57 -9.07
CA LYS A 140 -15.24 5.16 -10.22
C LYS A 140 -14.38 5.29 -11.47
N GLN A 141 -13.06 5.28 -11.33
CA GLN A 141 -12.08 5.28 -12.43
C GLN A 141 -11.86 3.88 -13.01
N LEU A 142 -12.18 2.81 -12.27
CA LEU A 142 -12.03 1.44 -12.75
C LEU A 142 -13.20 0.93 -13.57
N SER A 143 -14.39 1.50 -13.37
CA SER A 143 -15.63 1.19 -14.11
C SER A 143 -15.71 1.83 -15.51
N LYS A 144 -14.66 2.55 -15.94
CA LYS A 144 -14.47 3.06 -17.30
C LYS A 144 -13.43 2.21 -18.05
#